data_AF-A0A7S1FSS5-F1
#
_entry.id   AF-A0A7S1FSS5-F1
#
_cell.length_a   1.000
_cell.length_b   1.000
_cell.length_c   1.000
_cell.angle_alpha   90.00
_cell.angle_beta   90.00
_cell.angle_gamma   90.00
#
_symmetry.space_group_name_H-M   'P 1'
#
loop_
_entity.id
_entity.type
_entity.pdbx_description
1 polymer ?
#
loop_
_entity_poly.entity_id
_entity_poly.type
_entity_poly.pdbx_seq_one_letter_code
_entity_poly.pdbx_strand_id
1 'polypeptide(L)'
;FDNTALGIKPSIFGGLKNSVPDDGSVTFDRFSTASGQGSSMFGGFKNTASDSFSSISGGSDNSSSADNLSGGLKNTSYRLQSSVSSRMSSNARGKYSYIVGALTNTAMGLATYVV
;
A
#
# COMPACT_ATOMS: atom_id res chain seq x y z
N PHE A 1 5.75 -15.85 16.62
CA PHE A 1 5.48 -14.65 15.82
C PHE A 1 6.74 -14.35 15.04
N ASP A 2 6.77 -14.60 13.72
CA ASP A 2 7.92 -14.27 12.87
C ASP A 2 7.72 -12.87 12.31
N ASN A 3 8.40 -11.85 12.81
CA ASN A 3 8.35 -10.51 12.24
C ASN A 3 9.79 -9.99 12.12
N THR A 4 10.09 -9.27 11.05
CA THR A 4 11.44 -8.76 10.76
C THR A 4 11.39 -7.24 10.65
N ALA A 5 12.19 -6.56 11.45
CA ALA A 5 12.26 -5.10 11.49
C ALA A 5 13.75 -4.71 11.47
N LEU A 6 14.23 -4.09 10.38
CA LEU A 6 15.67 -3.85 10.15
C LEU A 6 16.06 -2.38 10.11
N GLY A 7 15.11 -1.48 9.84
CA GLY A 7 15.38 -0.05 9.71
C GLY A 7 15.66 0.66 11.04
N ILE A 8 15.79 1.97 10.98
CA ILE A 8 15.88 2.88 12.11
C ILE A 8 14.45 3.28 12.53
N LYS A 9 14.05 2.86 13.74
CA LYS A 9 12.70 3.04 14.32
C LYS A 9 11.53 2.35 13.58
N PRO A 10 11.66 1.09 13.15
CA PRO A 10 10.55 0.34 12.57
C PRO A 10 9.55 0.00 13.68
N SER A 11 8.26 0.05 13.37
CA SER A 11 7.21 -0.31 14.33
C SER A 11 6.30 -1.41 13.78
N ILE A 12 6.30 -2.57 14.43
CA ILE A 12 5.39 -3.68 14.13
C ILE A 12 4.49 -3.87 15.34
N PHE A 13 3.22 -3.50 15.22
CA PHE A 13 2.27 -3.52 16.35
C PHE A 13 1.64 -4.90 16.61
N GLY A 14 1.85 -5.86 15.71
CA GLY A 14 1.33 -7.22 15.85
C GLY A 14 1.41 -8.02 14.55
N GLY A 15 0.71 -9.14 14.52
CA GLY A 15 0.58 -9.99 13.33
C GLY A 15 1.64 -11.08 13.18
N LEU A 16 1.69 -11.67 11.99
CA LEU A 16 2.54 -12.82 11.64
C LEU A 16 3.18 -12.57 10.28
N LYS A 17 4.51 -12.74 10.18
CA LYS A 17 5.30 -12.64 8.95
C LYS A 17 5.28 -11.26 8.31
N ASN A 18 5.43 -10.22 9.14
CA ASN A 18 5.61 -8.86 8.66
C ASN A 18 7.09 -8.51 8.49
N SER A 19 7.43 -7.75 7.45
CA SER A 19 8.79 -7.29 7.15
C SER A 19 8.82 -5.77 7.01
N VAL A 20 9.65 -5.11 7.81
CA VAL A 20 9.80 -3.66 7.88
C VAL A 20 11.29 -3.32 7.78
N PRO A 21 11.87 -3.36 6.56
CA PRO A 21 13.31 -3.18 6.39
C PRO A 21 13.76 -1.71 6.46
N ASP A 22 12.87 -0.76 6.17
CA ASP A 22 13.22 0.66 6.05
C ASP A 22 12.92 1.48 7.31
N ASP A 23 13.46 2.70 7.33
CA ASP A 23 13.37 3.61 8.46
C ASP A 23 11.96 4.20 8.63
N GLY A 24 11.51 4.26 9.87
CA GLY A 24 10.27 4.92 10.27
C GLY A 24 8.97 4.30 9.75
N SER A 25 9.02 3.10 9.16
CA SER A 25 7.83 2.42 8.65
C SER A 25 7.09 1.64 9.73
N VAL A 26 5.77 1.50 9.52
CA VAL A 26 4.83 0.97 10.50
C VAL A 26 3.89 -0.03 9.86
N THR A 27 3.68 -1.18 10.50
CA THR A 27 2.66 -2.15 10.06
C THR A 27 1.88 -2.79 11.22
N PHE A 28 0.59 -3.02 10.97
CA PHE A 28 -0.35 -3.73 11.84
C PHE A 28 -0.89 -5.02 11.18
N ASP A 29 -0.37 -5.40 10.01
CA ASP A 29 -0.92 -6.44 9.13
C ASP A 29 -0.49 -7.87 9.48
N ARG A 30 -0.78 -8.83 8.60
CA ARG A 30 -0.15 -10.16 8.55
C ARG A 30 0.42 -10.41 7.16
N PHE A 31 1.55 -11.08 7.04
CA PHE A 31 2.23 -11.42 5.78
C PHE A 31 2.58 -10.21 4.91
N SER A 32 2.88 -9.07 5.54
CA SER A 32 3.00 -7.79 4.83
C SER A 32 4.40 -7.21 4.85
N THR A 33 4.72 -6.40 3.85
CA THR A 33 6.05 -5.80 3.70
C THR A 33 5.94 -4.29 3.56
N ALA A 34 6.49 -3.55 4.53
CA ALA A 34 6.60 -2.10 4.52
C ALA A 34 8.06 -1.70 4.28
N SER A 35 8.47 -1.67 3.01
CA SER A 35 9.85 -1.46 2.55
C SER A 35 10.05 -0.09 1.90
N GLY A 36 9.29 0.92 2.33
CA GLY A 36 9.48 2.30 1.92
C GLY A 36 9.75 3.14 3.15
N GLN A 37 10.63 4.12 3.05
CA GLN A 37 10.93 5.02 4.15
C GLN A 37 9.66 5.76 4.61
N GLY A 38 9.32 5.67 5.90
CA GLY A 38 8.12 6.27 6.47
C GLY A 38 6.80 5.69 5.96
N SER A 39 6.80 4.49 5.36
CA SER A 39 5.57 3.85 4.89
C SER A 39 4.70 3.34 6.04
N SER A 40 3.38 3.37 5.87
CA SER A 40 2.43 3.01 6.93
C SER A 40 1.35 2.07 6.44
N MET A 41 1.12 0.98 7.17
CA MET A 41 0.11 -0.01 6.80
C MET A 41 -0.76 -0.35 8.00
N PHE A 42 -2.05 0.00 7.94
CA PHE A 42 -2.93 0.03 9.11
C PHE A 42 -3.74 -1.26 9.34
N GLY A 43 -3.32 -2.40 8.78
CA GLY A 43 -3.86 -3.72 9.11
C GLY A 43 -4.61 -4.41 7.97
N GLY A 44 -4.56 -5.75 7.94
CA GLY A 44 -4.95 -6.51 6.75
C GLY A 44 -4.13 -7.78 6.54
N PHE A 45 -4.10 -8.27 5.31
CA PHE A 45 -3.42 -9.50 4.93
C PHE A 45 -2.66 -9.34 3.61
N LYS A 46 -1.35 -9.60 3.63
CA LYS A 46 -0.51 -9.66 2.44
C LYS A 46 -0.51 -8.36 1.63
N ASN A 47 -0.22 -7.26 2.30
CA ASN A 47 -0.10 -5.94 1.68
C ASN A 47 1.40 -5.60 1.50
N THR A 48 1.73 -4.78 0.49
CA THR A 48 3.11 -4.35 0.22
C THR A 48 3.16 -2.83 0.00
N ALA A 49 3.83 -2.11 0.89
CA ALA A 49 4.09 -0.68 0.76
C ALA A 49 5.58 -0.48 0.46
N SER A 50 5.93 -0.22 -0.80
CA SER A 50 7.32 -0.34 -1.29
C SER A 50 8.04 0.99 -1.54
N ASP A 51 7.31 2.10 -1.58
CA ASP A 51 7.91 3.42 -1.87
C ASP A 51 7.82 4.34 -0.66
N SER A 52 8.63 5.38 -0.65
CA SER A 52 8.70 6.33 0.47
C SER A 52 7.34 7.00 0.69
N PHE A 53 6.93 7.12 1.95
CA PHE A 53 5.64 7.69 2.37
C PHE A 53 4.39 6.95 1.83
N SER A 54 4.55 5.74 1.29
CA SER A 54 3.41 4.93 0.86
C SER A 54 2.56 4.47 2.04
N SER A 55 1.25 4.52 1.87
CA SER A 55 0.27 4.18 2.89
C SER A 55 -0.78 3.23 2.34
N ILE A 56 -1.08 2.18 3.11
CA ILE A 56 -2.17 1.24 2.85
C ILE A 56 -3.06 1.22 4.09
N SER A 57 -4.28 1.74 4.00
CA SER A 57 -5.19 1.78 5.15
C SER A 57 -5.67 0.39 5.57
N GLY A 58 -5.66 -0.58 4.65
CA GLY A 58 -5.83 -1.99 4.97
C GLY A 58 -6.29 -2.86 3.81
N GLY A 59 -6.94 -3.98 4.10
CA GLY A 59 -7.46 -4.91 3.08
C GLY A 59 -6.52 -6.09 2.81
N SER A 60 -6.63 -6.68 1.61
CA SER A 60 -5.91 -7.90 1.26
C SER A 60 -5.24 -7.84 -0.11
N ASP A 61 -4.01 -8.36 -0.23
CA ASP A 61 -3.26 -8.42 -1.48
C ASP A 61 -3.04 -7.04 -2.16
N ASN A 62 -2.93 -5.95 -1.41
CA ASN A 62 -2.74 -4.62 -1.98
C ASN A 62 -1.25 -4.27 -2.12
N SER A 63 -0.89 -3.50 -3.16
CA SER A 63 0.47 -3.02 -3.37
C SER A 63 0.49 -1.52 -3.67
N SER A 64 1.26 -0.74 -2.90
CA SER A 64 1.39 0.70 -3.06
C SER A 64 2.86 1.10 -3.20
N SER A 65 3.16 1.80 -4.29
CA SER A 65 4.49 2.31 -4.63
C SER A 65 4.46 3.81 -4.90
N ALA A 66 3.53 4.56 -4.30
CA ALA A 66 3.31 5.95 -4.71
C ALA A 66 2.90 6.88 -3.59
N ASP A 67 1.76 6.60 -2.93
CA ASP A 67 1.23 7.48 -1.88
C ASP A 67 0.17 6.78 -1.05
N ASN A 68 -1.06 6.63 -1.54
CA ASN A 68 -2.17 6.20 -0.70
C ASN A 68 -3.05 5.15 -1.38
N LEU A 69 -3.37 4.11 -0.63
CA LEU A 69 -4.32 3.09 -1.04
C LEU A 69 -5.26 2.84 0.13
N SER A 70 -6.53 3.22 -0.03
CA SER A 70 -7.50 3.20 1.08
C SER A 70 -7.92 1.78 1.48
N GLY A 71 -7.53 0.79 0.70
CA GLY A 71 -7.70 -0.63 0.96
C GLY A 71 -8.46 -1.35 -0.15
N GLY A 72 -9.10 -2.46 0.18
CA GLY A 72 -9.79 -3.35 -0.77
C GLY A 72 -9.04 -4.66 -1.01
N LEU A 73 -9.38 -5.37 -2.09
CA LEU A 73 -8.73 -6.63 -2.49
C LEU A 73 -7.95 -6.44 -3.79
N LYS A 74 -6.65 -6.75 -3.81
CA LYS A 74 -5.83 -6.77 -5.05
C LYS A 74 -5.69 -5.43 -5.76
N ASN A 75 -5.63 -4.33 -5.03
CA ASN A 75 -5.42 -3.01 -5.62
C ASN A 75 -3.93 -2.69 -5.77
N THR A 76 -3.56 -1.93 -6.81
CA THR A 76 -2.17 -1.55 -7.07
C THR A 76 -2.04 -0.08 -7.47
N SER A 77 -1.08 0.62 -6.86
CA SER A 77 -0.73 2.01 -7.13
C SER A 77 0.76 2.09 -7.47
N TYR A 78 1.11 2.49 -8.71
CA TYR A 78 2.48 2.34 -9.25
C TYR A 78 3.31 3.63 -9.31
N ARG A 79 2.72 4.83 -9.27
CA ARG A 79 3.46 6.07 -9.58
C ARG A 79 3.12 7.20 -8.63
N LEU A 80 4.14 7.95 -8.22
CA LEU A 80 4.07 9.14 -7.36
C LEU A 80 2.74 9.91 -7.53
N GLN A 81 2.04 10.11 -6.42
CA GLN A 81 0.73 10.78 -6.32
C GLN A 81 -0.44 10.06 -6.96
N SER A 82 -0.36 8.75 -7.14
CA SER A 82 -1.55 7.94 -7.43
C SER A 82 -2.28 7.46 -6.16
N SER A 83 -3.61 7.55 -6.20
CA SER A 83 -4.49 7.10 -5.11
C SER A 83 -5.52 6.10 -5.63
N VAL A 84 -5.69 5.00 -4.89
CA VAL A 84 -6.70 3.98 -5.21
C VAL A 84 -7.63 3.81 -4.02
N SER A 85 -8.91 4.07 -4.27
CA SER A 85 -10.00 3.85 -3.33
C SER A 85 -11.10 3.01 -3.97
N SER A 86 -10.80 1.73 -4.17
CA SER A 86 -11.68 0.77 -4.83
C SER A 86 -11.90 -0.48 -4.00
N ARG A 87 -12.97 -1.22 -4.30
CA ARG A 87 -13.27 -2.46 -3.57
C ARG A 87 -12.37 -3.62 -4.00
N MET A 88 -12.04 -3.71 -5.29
CA MET A 88 -11.28 -4.84 -5.83
C MET A 88 -10.52 -4.51 -7.12
N SER A 89 -9.32 -5.08 -7.27
CA SER A 89 -8.57 -5.29 -8.51
C SER A 89 -8.36 -4.04 -9.38
N SER A 90 -8.09 -2.89 -8.76
CA SER A 90 -7.84 -1.64 -9.47
C SER A 90 -6.36 -1.31 -9.57
N ASN A 91 -5.97 -0.65 -10.67
CA ASN A 91 -4.59 -0.45 -11.05
C ASN A 91 -4.34 1.00 -11.50
N ALA A 92 -3.75 1.80 -10.63
CA ALA A 92 -3.36 3.18 -10.91
C ALA A 92 -1.90 3.23 -11.38
N ARG A 93 -1.70 3.41 -12.69
CA ARG A 93 -0.38 3.44 -13.35
C ARG A 93 0.06 4.84 -13.80
N GLY A 94 -0.88 5.76 -13.89
CA GLY A 94 -0.61 7.15 -14.23
C GLY A 94 0.01 7.92 -13.07
N LYS A 95 0.92 8.86 -13.35
CA LYS A 95 1.33 9.85 -12.35
C LYS A 95 0.11 10.73 -12.03
N TYR A 96 -0.15 11.03 -10.77
CA TYR A 96 -1.33 11.78 -10.33
C TYR A 96 -2.68 11.11 -10.66
N SER A 97 -2.72 9.79 -10.90
CA SER A 97 -3.98 9.12 -11.25
C SER A 97 -4.80 8.72 -10.02
N TYR A 98 -6.12 8.87 -10.11
CA TYR A 98 -7.06 8.59 -9.03
C TYR A 98 -8.12 7.57 -9.48
N ILE A 99 -8.31 6.52 -8.69
CA ILE A 99 -9.37 5.53 -8.90
C ILE A 99 -10.29 5.53 -7.67
N VAL A 100 -11.61 5.64 -7.87
CA VAL A 100 -12.62 5.61 -6.81
C VAL A 100 -13.72 4.61 -7.15
N GLY A 101 -14.33 3.95 -6.15
CA GLY A 101 -15.70 3.42 -6.25
C GLY A 101 -15.91 2.04 -6.87
N ALA A 102 -15.32 1.72 -8.03
CA ALA A 102 -15.67 0.51 -8.77
C ALA A 102 -14.83 -0.75 -8.47
N LEU A 103 -15.30 -1.88 -9.01
CA LEU A 103 -14.58 -3.14 -9.11
C LEU A 103 -13.82 -3.11 -10.44
N THR A 104 -12.53 -3.40 -10.43
CA THR A 104 -11.67 -3.54 -11.63
C THR A 104 -11.55 -2.29 -12.52
N ASN A 105 -10.72 -1.34 -12.12
CA ASN A 105 -10.39 -0.16 -12.93
C ASN A 105 -8.91 -0.07 -13.26
N THR A 106 -8.56 0.50 -14.42
CA THR A 106 -7.16 0.80 -14.75
C THR A 106 -7.02 2.26 -15.18
N ALA A 107 -6.23 3.03 -14.45
CA ALA A 107 -5.93 4.43 -14.77
C ALA A 107 -4.49 4.52 -15.31
N MET A 108 -4.34 4.70 -16.62
CA MET A 108 -3.02 4.70 -17.28
C MET A 108 -2.47 6.11 -17.57
N GLY A 109 -3.34 7.11 -17.70
CA GLY A 109 -2.93 8.45 -18.13
C GLY A 109 -2.43 9.33 -16.99
N LEU A 110 -1.66 10.37 -17.34
CA LEU A 110 -1.26 11.39 -16.39
C LEU A 110 -2.48 12.17 -15.90
N ALA A 111 -2.63 12.32 -14.58
CA ALA A 111 -3.75 13.02 -13.95
C ALA A 111 -5.16 12.49 -14.32
N THR A 112 -5.28 11.19 -14.64
CA THR A 112 -6.59 10.59 -14.95
C THR A 112 -7.39 10.26 -13.70
N TYR A 113 -8.69 10.50 -13.76
CA TYR A 113 -9.66 10.15 -12.72
C TYR A 113 -10.63 9.08 -13.25
N VAL A 114 -10.79 7.97 -12.52
CA VAL A 114 -11.65 6.84 -12.89
C VAL A 114 -12.59 6.53 -11.72
N VAL A 115 -13.88 6.35 -12.00
CA VAL A 115 -14.95 6.05 -11.02
C VAL A 115 -15.64 4.74 -11.36
#